data_AF-A0ABD0QVU5-F1
#
_entry.id   AF-A0ABD0QVU5-F1
#
_cell.length_a   1.000
_cell.length_b   1.000
_cell.length_c   1.000
_cell.angle_alpha   90.00
_cell.angle_beta   90.00
_cell.angle_gamma   90.00
#
_symmetry.space_group_name_H-M   'P 1'
#
loop_
_entity.id
_entity.type
_entity.pdbx_description
1 polymer ?
#
loop_
_entity_poly.entity_id
_entity_poly.type
_entity_poly.pdbx_seq_one_letter_code
_entity_poly.pdbx_strand_id
1 'polypeptide(L)'
;GIILGIILFPVRITLATLFFLLMWPIARLRVAGLSEAERAEPLRGWRWWLFHHIMVFLSRAVFVSVGFLWIKVKGRQAGLKEAPVLVVAPHSSFLDMLVLCTTGLPVVVSRSENCKLPVIG
;
A
#
# COMPACT_ATOMS: atom_id res chain seq x y z
N GLY A 1 21.20 -3.84 22.70
CA GLY A 1 19.85 -4.11 22.16
C GLY A 1 19.73 -5.37 21.31
N ILE A 2 20.65 -6.34 21.39
CA ILE A 2 20.62 -7.56 20.56
C ILE A 2 19.45 -8.47 20.96
N ILE A 3 19.25 -8.67 22.28
CA ILE A 3 18.15 -9.48 22.82
C ILE A 3 16.77 -8.94 22.39
N LEU A 4 16.58 -7.62 22.50
CA LEU A 4 15.34 -6.97 22.04
C LEU A 4 15.15 -7.14 20.53
N GLY A 5 16.23 -7.03 19.74
CA GLY A 5 16.19 -7.26 18.30
C GLY A 5 15.77 -8.70 17.94
N ILE A 6 16.31 -9.70 18.63
CA ILE A 6 15.98 -11.12 18.41
C ILE A 6 14.50 -11.41 18.69
N ILE A 7 13.89 -10.73 19.65
CA ILE A 7 12.46 -10.90 19.98
C ILE A 7 11.59 -10.05 19.06
N LEU A 8 11.99 -8.81 18.82
CA LEU A 8 11.15 -7.86 18.11
C LEU A 8 11.11 -8.17 16.61
N PHE A 9 12.24 -8.53 16.00
CA PHE A 9 12.30 -8.86 14.57
C PHE A 9 11.27 -9.92 14.13
N PRO A 10 11.21 -11.13 14.74
CA PRO A 10 10.23 -12.13 14.34
C PRO A 10 8.80 -11.63 14.56
N VAL A 11 8.51 -10.94 15.67
CA VAL A 11 7.18 -10.36 15.91
C VAL A 11 6.79 -9.39 14.79
N ARG A 12 7.70 -8.48 14.40
CA ARG A 12 7.44 -7.50 13.34
C ARG A 12 7.16 -8.18 12.00
N ILE A 13 7.96 -9.19 11.63
CA ILE A 13 7.80 -9.93 10.38
C ILE A 13 6.51 -10.75 10.38
N THR A 14 6.19 -11.43 11.48
CA THR A 14 4.93 -12.18 11.62
C THR A 14 3.71 -11.28 11.46
N LEU A 15 3.69 -10.12 12.13
CA LEU A 15 2.60 -9.15 12.01
C LEU A 15 2.48 -8.58 10.60
N ALA A 16 3.60 -8.16 9.99
CA ALA A 16 3.60 -7.65 8.62
C ALA A 16 3.07 -8.71 7.63
N THR A 17 3.52 -9.96 7.78
CA THR A 17 3.08 -11.08 6.95
C THR A 17 1.59 -11.35 7.12
N LEU A 18 1.09 -11.35 8.36
CA LEU A 18 -0.33 -11.51 8.65
C LEU A 18 -1.18 -10.43 7.96
N PHE A 19 -0.77 -9.16 8.04
CA PHE A 19 -1.50 -8.08 7.38
C PHE A 19 -1.46 -8.21 5.86
N PHE A 20 -0.34 -8.60 5.25
CA PHE A 20 -0.29 -8.86 3.80
C PHE A 20 -1.21 -10.03 3.39
N LEU A 21 -1.24 -11.11 4.19
CA LEU A 21 -2.14 -12.25 3.96
C LEU A 21 -3.61 -11.85 4.06
N LEU A 22 -3.97 -10.90 4.93
CA LEU A 22 -5.32 -10.34 5.01
C LEU A 22 -5.63 -9.40 3.84
N MET A 23 -4.67 -8.57 3.42
CA MET A 23 -4.84 -7.66 2.29
C MET A 23 -5.10 -8.40 0.98
N TRP A 24 -4.43 -9.53 0.75
CA TRP A 24 -4.56 -10.27 -0.52
C TRP A 24 -6.00 -10.65 -0.90
N PRO A 25 -6.79 -11.39 -0.08
CA PRO A 25 -8.17 -11.72 -0.42
C PRO A 25 -9.05 -10.47 -0.53
N ILE A 26 -8.83 -9.45 0.30
CA ILE A 26 -9.60 -8.20 0.23
C ILE A 26 -9.32 -7.47 -1.08
N ALA A 27 -8.08 -7.46 -1.57
CA ALA A 27 -7.71 -6.89 -2.86
C ALA A 27 -8.39 -7.64 -4.02
N ARG A 28 -8.47 -8.98 -3.92
CA ARG A 28 -9.20 -9.81 -4.89
C ARG A 28 -10.70 -9.52 -4.88
N LEU A 29 -11.32 -9.41 -3.70
CA LEU A 29 -12.73 -9.06 -3.54
C LEU A 29 -13.03 -7.65 -4.07
N ARG A 30 -12.12 -6.71 -3.86
CA ARG A 30 -12.26 -5.32 -4.31
C ARG A 30 -12.46 -5.19 -5.82
N VAL A 31 -11.89 -6.10 -6.60
CA VAL A 31 -12.00 -6.14 -8.07
C VAL A 31 -12.86 -7.30 -8.59
N ALA A 32 -13.45 -8.09 -7.70
CA ALA A 32 -14.24 -9.26 -8.07
C ALA A 32 -15.51 -8.85 -8.83
N GLY A 33 -15.77 -9.56 -9.93
CA GLY A 33 -16.92 -9.31 -10.81
C GLY A 33 -16.78 -8.11 -11.76
N LEU A 34 -15.63 -7.44 -11.78
CA LEU A 34 -15.33 -6.40 -12.79
C LEU A 34 -14.74 -7.02 -14.05
N SER A 35 -15.21 -6.54 -15.21
CA SER A 35 -14.61 -6.80 -16.53
C SER A 35 -13.22 -6.17 -16.65
N GLU A 36 -12.44 -6.58 -17.66
CA GLU A 36 -11.10 -6.01 -17.88
C GLU A 36 -11.15 -4.50 -18.16
N ALA A 37 -12.15 -4.04 -18.91
CA ALA A 37 -12.36 -2.62 -19.18
C ALA A 37 -12.64 -1.83 -17.89
N GLU A 38 -13.50 -2.35 -17.00
CA GLU A 38 -13.80 -1.70 -15.73
C GLU A 38 -12.61 -1.71 -14.76
N ARG A 39 -11.73 -2.71 -14.84
CA ARG A 39 -10.49 -2.75 -14.03
C ARG A 39 -9.45 -1.74 -14.48
N ALA A 40 -9.49 -1.31 -15.75
CA ALA A 40 -8.62 -0.26 -16.27
C ALA A 40 -9.02 1.14 -15.77
N GLU A 41 -10.25 1.29 -15.27
CA GLU A 41 -10.73 2.54 -14.71
C GLU A 41 -10.53 2.64 -13.19
N PRO A 42 -10.39 3.85 -12.63
CA PRO A 42 -10.40 4.04 -11.18
C PRO A 42 -11.69 3.47 -10.56
N LEU A 43 -11.53 2.66 -9.52
CA LEU A 43 -12.67 2.10 -8.77
C LEU A 43 -13.55 3.22 -8.18
N ARG A 44 -14.88 3.09 -8.34
CA ARG A 44 -15.87 4.06 -7.87
C ARG A 44 -16.95 3.42 -6.99
N GLY A 45 -17.71 4.26 -6.29
CA GLY A 45 -18.89 3.85 -5.53
C GLY A 45 -18.60 3.09 -4.24
N TRP A 46 -19.50 2.17 -3.86
CA TRP A 46 -19.46 1.46 -2.58
C TRP A 46 -18.22 0.57 -2.43
N ARG A 47 -17.73 -0.04 -3.52
CA ARG A 47 -16.52 -0.88 -3.51
C ARG A 47 -15.31 -0.05 -3.13
N TRP A 48 -15.19 1.15 -3.71
CA TRP A 48 -14.14 2.07 -3.34
C TRP A 48 -14.30 2.46 -1.87
N TRP A 49 -15.45 2.98 -1.44
CA TRP A 49 -15.63 3.45 -0.07
C TRP A 49 -15.32 2.37 0.99
N LEU A 50 -15.87 1.16 0.82
CA LEU A 50 -15.68 0.07 1.77
C LEU A 50 -14.23 -0.45 1.78
N PHE A 51 -13.73 -0.91 0.63
CA PHE A 51 -12.44 -1.58 0.56
C PHE A 51 -11.26 -0.63 0.67
N HIS A 52 -11.41 0.63 0.25
CA HIS A 52 -10.35 1.61 0.34
C HIS A 52 -9.99 1.92 1.78
N HIS A 53 -10.98 2.17 2.66
CA HIS A 53 -10.71 2.42 4.08
C HIS A 53 -10.05 1.22 4.77
N ILE A 54 -10.50 0.00 4.46
CA ILE A 54 -9.89 -1.24 4.96
C ILE A 54 -8.43 -1.35 4.49
N MET A 55 -8.16 -1.08 3.21
CA MET A 55 -6.81 -1.12 2.65
C MET A 55 -5.89 -0.06 3.26
N VAL A 56 -6.36 1.16 3.48
CA VAL A 56 -5.61 2.22 4.15
C VAL A 56 -5.25 1.78 5.57
N PHE A 57 -6.21 1.24 6.32
CA PHE A 57 -5.97 0.74 7.66
C PHE A 57 -4.94 -0.39 7.71
N LEU A 58 -5.10 -1.41 6.87
CA LEU A 58 -4.16 -2.55 6.83
C LEU A 58 -2.76 -2.13 6.39
N SER A 59 -2.66 -1.24 5.40
CA SER A 59 -1.37 -0.70 4.96
C SER A 59 -0.68 0.07 6.09
N ARG A 60 -1.43 0.86 6.87
CA ARG A 60 -0.91 1.51 8.07
C ARG A 60 -0.46 0.51 9.13
N ALA A 61 -1.22 -0.55 9.35
CA ALA A 61 -0.89 -1.59 10.31
C ALA A 61 0.43 -2.33 9.96
N VAL A 62 0.70 -2.57 8.67
CA VAL A 62 1.98 -3.11 8.20
C VAL A 62 3.14 -2.20 8.63
N PHE A 63 3.07 -0.90 8.32
CA PHE A 63 4.14 0.03 8.62
C PHE A 63 4.34 0.28 10.12
N VAL A 64 3.25 0.32 10.89
CA VAL A 64 3.29 0.32 12.36
C VAL A 64 4.02 -0.92 12.88
N SER A 65 3.71 -2.10 12.32
CA SER A 65 4.32 -3.36 12.73
C SER A 65 5.83 -3.37 12.52
N VAL A 66 6.32 -2.80 11.41
CA VAL A 66 7.77 -2.75 11.16
C VAL A 66 8.48 -1.57 11.85
N GLY A 67 7.75 -0.72 12.59
CA GLY A 67 8.30 0.31 13.49
C GLY A 67 8.00 1.76 13.10
N PHE A 68 7.25 2.02 12.03
CA PHE A 68 6.85 3.37 11.61
C PHE A 68 5.54 3.80 12.27
N LEU A 69 5.60 4.01 13.58
CA LEU A 69 4.45 4.45 14.40
C LEU A 69 4.03 5.88 14.09
N TRP A 70 5.02 6.78 13.97
CA TRP A 70 4.82 8.20 13.79
C TRP A 70 5.53 8.66 12.53
N ILE A 71 4.79 9.30 11.63
CA ILE A 71 5.33 9.80 10.36
C ILE A 71 5.07 11.29 10.32
N LYS A 72 6.15 12.06 10.25
CA LYS A 72 6.08 13.50 10.10
C LYS A 72 6.18 13.85 8.61
N VAL A 73 5.06 14.27 8.03
CA VAL A 73 5.05 14.88 6.69
C VAL A 73 5.45 16.35 6.84
N LYS A 74 6.45 16.79 6.07
CA LYS A 74 6.84 18.20 5.98
C LYS A 74 6.34 18.77 4.65
N GLY A 75 5.86 20.01 4.69
CA GLY A 75 5.25 20.66 3.53
C GLY A 75 3.80 20.21 3.31
N ARG A 76 3.32 20.39 2.08
CA ARG A 76 1.97 19.98 1.66
C ARG A 76 2.06 19.10 0.42
N GLN A 77 1.15 18.14 0.31
CA GLN A 77 0.92 17.45 -0.95
C GLN A 77 0.32 18.44 -1.96
N ALA A 78 0.86 18.47 -3.18
CA ALA A 78 0.29 19.26 -4.27
C ALA A 78 -1.08 18.71 -4.66
N GLY A 79 -2.01 19.61 -5.01
CA GLY A 79 -3.32 19.20 -5.51
C GLY A 79 -3.24 18.69 -6.96
N LEU A 80 -4.28 17.98 -7.42
CA LEU A 80 -4.35 17.44 -8.79
C LEU A 80 -4.21 18.52 -9.89
N LYS A 81 -4.58 19.78 -9.60
CA LYS A 81 -4.42 20.90 -10.54
C LYS A 81 -2.97 21.35 -10.72
N GLU A 82 -2.14 21.14 -9.70
CA GLU A 82 -0.72 21.54 -9.69
C GLU A 82 0.17 20.37 -10.14
N ALA A 83 -0.13 19.16 -9.66
CA ALA A 83 0.59 17.94 -9.98
C ALA A 83 -0.41 16.77 -10.11
N PRO A 84 -0.69 16.28 -11.32
CA PRO A 84 -1.63 15.18 -11.52
C PRO A 84 -1.05 13.81 -11.14
N VAL A 85 0.27 13.71 -11.00
CA VAL A 85 0.99 12.48 -10.67
C VAL A 85 1.72 12.66 -9.35
N LEU A 86 1.50 11.75 -8.41
CA LEU A 86 2.31 11.66 -7.20
C LEU A 86 3.62 10.94 -7.52
N VAL A 87 4.74 11.62 -7.31
CA VAL A 87 6.08 11.05 -7.48
C VAL A 87 6.67 10.75 -6.11
N VAL A 88 7.35 9.61 -6.00
CA VAL A 88 8.05 9.18 -4.81
C VAL A 88 9.54 9.18 -5.13
N ALA A 89 10.32 9.97 -4.41
CA ALA A 89 11.76 10.06 -4.61
C ALA A 89 12.47 10.39 -3.28
N PRO A 90 13.73 9.94 -3.09
CA PRO A 90 14.44 9.00 -3.96
C PRO A 90 13.88 7.56 -3.88
N HIS A 91 14.14 6.73 -4.89
CA HIS A 91 13.83 5.29 -4.85
C HIS A 91 15.00 4.52 -4.21
N SER A 92 15.13 4.65 -2.89
CA SER A 92 16.25 4.10 -2.14
C SER A 92 15.92 2.77 -1.46
N SER A 93 14.63 2.47 -1.24
CA SER A 93 14.25 1.27 -0.50
C SER A 93 12.80 0.84 -0.73
N PHE A 94 12.46 -0.39 -0.34
CA PHE A 94 11.06 -0.82 -0.28
C PHE A 94 10.20 0.04 0.68
N LEU A 95 10.82 0.72 1.64
CA LEU A 95 10.12 1.57 2.60
C LEU A 95 9.62 2.87 1.98
N ASP A 96 10.03 3.20 0.76
CA ASP A 96 9.52 4.36 0.04
C ASP A 96 8.00 4.26 -0.17
N MET A 97 7.45 3.03 -0.17
CA MET A 97 6.01 2.76 -0.21
C MET A 97 5.24 3.29 1.02
N LEU A 98 5.93 3.70 2.09
CA LEU A 98 5.34 4.37 3.26
C LEU A 98 4.49 5.59 2.85
N VAL A 99 4.93 6.28 1.79
CA VAL A 99 4.24 7.44 1.23
C VAL A 99 2.81 7.13 0.76
N LEU A 100 2.55 5.91 0.28
CA LEU A 100 1.22 5.51 -0.17
C LEU A 100 0.22 5.60 0.98
N CYS A 101 0.66 5.26 2.19
CA CYS A 101 -0.20 5.34 3.36
C CYS A 101 -0.54 6.80 3.71
N THR A 102 0.39 7.74 3.53
CA THR A 102 0.19 9.19 3.81
C THR A 102 -0.56 9.94 2.74
N THR A 103 -0.63 9.38 1.53
CA THR A 103 -1.21 10.04 0.36
C THR A 103 -2.53 9.41 -0.09
N GLY A 104 -3.08 8.49 0.71
CA GLY A 104 -4.40 7.88 0.44
C GLY A 104 -4.36 6.78 -0.62
N LEU A 105 -3.30 5.96 -0.63
CA LEU A 105 -3.11 4.80 -1.51
C LEU A 105 -3.47 5.10 -2.99
N PRO A 106 -2.77 6.06 -3.64
CA PRO A 106 -2.97 6.31 -5.05
C PRO A 106 -2.66 5.06 -5.87
N VAL A 107 -3.25 4.98 -7.07
CA VAL A 107 -2.97 3.87 -7.99
C VAL A 107 -1.50 3.94 -8.41
N VAL A 108 -0.78 2.86 -8.14
CA VAL A 108 0.64 2.72 -8.50
C VAL A 108 0.73 2.26 -9.95
N VAL A 109 1.65 2.87 -10.69
CA VAL A 109 1.95 2.46 -12.07
C VAL A 109 3.03 1.40 -12.07
N SER A 110 2.81 0.34 -12.84
CA SER A 110 3.72 -0.78 -13.02
C SER A 110 3.93 -1.02 -14.51
N ARG A 111 5.10 -1.54 -14.87
CA ARG A 111 5.39 -1.95 -16.25
C ARG A 111 4.49 -3.14 -16.63
N SER A 112 3.99 -3.19 -17.86
CA SER A 112 3.07 -4.26 -18.29
C SER A 112 3.72 -5.65 -18.25
N GLU A 113 5.04 -5.72 -18.36
CA GLU A 113 5.82 -6.96 -18.23
C GLU A 113 5.71 -7.57 -16.83
N ASN A 114 5.48 -6.76 -15.80
CA ASN A 114 5.35 -7.24 -14.42
C ASN A 114 4.13 -8.15 -14.25
N CYS A 115 3.08 -8.00 -15.05
CA CYS A 115 1.89 -8.88 -15.01
C CYS A 115 2.22 -10.37 -15.26
N LYS A 116 3.38 -10.67 -15.85
CA LYS A 116 3.83 -12.05 -16.13
C LYS A 116 4.63 -12.67 -14.98
N LEU A 117 4.96 -11.90 -13.95
CA LEU A 117 5.71 -12.40 -12.80
C LEU A 117 4.81 -13.31 -11.94
N PRO A 118 5.31 -14.48 -11.53
CA PRO A 118 4.48 -15.52 -10.90
C PRO A 118 4.00 -15.19 -9.49
N VAL A 119 4.61 -14.20 -8.82
CA VAL A 119 4.36 -13.90 -7.40
C VAL A 119 4.02 -12.42 -7.16
N ILE A 120 4.72 -11.50 -7.82
CA ILE A 120 4.54 -10.04 -7.64
C ILE A 120 4.46 -9.41 -9.02
N GLY A 121 3.27 -9.05 -9.48
CA GLY A 121 3.00 -8.48 -10.80
C GLY A 121 1.97 -7.37 -10.76
#